data_AF-L1ITZ6-F1
#
_entry.id   AF-L1ITZ6-F1
#
_cell.length_a   1.000
_cell.length_b   1.000
_cell.length_c   1.000
_cell.angle_alpha   90.00
_cell.angle_beta   90.00
_cell.angle_gamma   90.00
#
_symmetry.space_group_name_H-M   'P 1'
#
loop_
_entity.id
_entity.type
_entity.pdbx_description
1 polymer ?
#
loop_
_entity_poly.entity_id
_entity_poly.type
_entity_poly.pdbx_seq_one_letter_code
_entity_poly.pdbx_strand_id
1 'polypeptide(L)' 'MEDDILDWHFVLLGAPESPFARGLYHGRIQLDRDYPMKPPRVIFLTQSGRFELGTPLCLSITSHHAECWQ' A
#
# COMPACT_ATOMS: atom_id res chain seq x y z
N MET A 1 -21.27 2.00 3.24
CA MET A 1 -19.90 1.96 2.71
C MET A 1 -19.94 2.83 1.48
N GLU A 2 -19.22 3.95 1.50
CA GLU A 2 -19.11 4.78 0.30
C GLU A 2 -18.21 4.02 -0.68
N ASP A 3 -18.70 3.79 -1.90
CA ASP A 3 -17.95 3.18 -2.99
C ASP A 3 -16.91 4.21 -3.51
N ASP A 4 -15.89 4.49 -2.71
CA ASP A 4 -14.78 5.32 -3.15
C ASP A 4 -13.90 4.53 -4.12
N ILE A 5 -14.12 4.76 -5.42
CA ILE A 5 -13.32 4.15 -6.50
C ILE A 5 -11.84 4.54 -6.43
N LEU A 6 -11.45 5.53 -5.63
CA LEU A 6 -10.06 5.93 -5.43
C LEU A 6 -9.41 5.22 -4.24
N ASP A 7 -10.14 4.39 -3.48
CA ASP A 7 -9.63 3.68 -2.31
C ASP A 7 -9.79 2.16 -2.45
N TRP A 8 -8.69 1.50 -2.78
CA TRP A 8 -8.68 0.08 -3.10
C TRP A 8 -8.10 -0.70 -1.94
N HIS A 9 -8.82 -1.72 -1.49
CA HIS A 9 -8.36 -2.61 -0.44
C HIS A 9 -7.74 -3.88 -1.06
N PHE A 10 -6.61 -4.32 -0.51
CA PHE A 10 -5.96 -5.57 -0.91
C PHE A 10 -5.52 -6.40 0.29
N VAL A 11 -5.36 -7.70 0.10
CA VAL A 11 -4.72 -8.59 1.07
C VAL A 11 -3.48 -9.20 0.43
N LEU A 12 -2.33 -9.02 1.07
CA LEU A 12 -1.08 -9.66 0.69
C LEU A 12 -0.88 -10.93 1.52
N LEU A 13 -0.69 -12.06 0.85
CA LEU A 13 -0.25 -13.29 1.48
C LEU A 13 1.25 -13.18 1.80
N GLY A 14 1.63 -13.52 3.02
CA GLY A 14 3.03 -13.56 3.41
C GLY A 14 3.82 -14.57 2.59
N ALA A 15 5.00 -14.16 2.11
CA ALA A 15 5.84 -14.99 1.26
C ALA A 15 6.23 -16.32 1.94
N PRO A 16 6.17 -17.46 1.23
CA PRO A 16 6.70 -18.73 1.72
C PRO A 16 8.16 -18.59 2.13
N GLU A 17 8.60 -19.42 3.10
CA GLU A 17 10.00 -19.45 3.58
C GLU A 17 10.53 -18.12 4.15
N SER A 18 9.63 -17.19 4.50
CA SER A 18 9.96 -15.96 5.20
C SER A 18 9.36 -15.95 6.61
N PRO A 19 9.83 -15.06 7.51
CA PRO A 19 9.18 -14.84 8.81
C PRO A 19 7.71 -14.41 8.72
N PHE A 20 7.26 -14.00 7.54
CA PHE A 20 5.89 -13.56 7.27
C PHE A 20 4.99 -14.69 6.73
N ALA A 21 5.50 -15.89 6.50
CA ALA A 21 4.76 -16.99 5.91
C ALA A 21 3.43 -17.25 6.64
N ARG A 22 2.37 -17.53 5.86
CA ARG A 22 0.97 -17.71 6.33
C ARG A 22 0.31 -16.46 6.92
N GLY A 23 0.99 -15.31 6.93
CA GLY A 23 0.40 -14.03 7.27
C GLY A 23 -0.59 -13.53 6.23
N LEU A 24 -1.61 -12.81 6.67
CA LEU A 24 -2.56 -12.09 5.84
C LEU A 24 -2.45 -10.60 6.19
N TYR A 25 -1.98 -9.80 5.25
CA TYR A 25 -1.71 -8.38 5.49
C TYR A 25 -2.65 -7.52 4.67
N HIS A 26 -3.62 -6.91 5.34
CA HIS A 26 -4.54 -5.96 4.73
C HIS A 26 -3.81 -4.65 4.48
N GLY A 27 -3.91 -4.15 3.25
CA GLY A 27 -3.42 -2.83 2.87
C GLY A 27 -4.42 -2.08 2.01
N ARG A 28 -4.09 -0.82 1.73
CA ARG A 28 -4.86 0.08 0.88
C ARG A 28 -3.96 0.71 -0.18
N ILE A 29 -4.51 0.88 -1.37
CA ILE A 29 -3.99 1.74 -2.44
C ILE A 29 -4.96 2.91 -2.54
N GLN A 30 -4.49 4.10 -2.18
CA GLN A 30 -5.28 5.32 -2.21
C GLN A 30 -4.78 6.19 -3.36
N LEU A 31 -5.68 6.50 -4.29
CA LEU A 31 -5.40 7.31 -5.47
C LEU A 31 -5.79 8.76 -5.18
N ASP A 32 -4.92 9.69 -5.57
CA ASP A 32 -5.29 11.11 -5.62
C ASP A 32 -6.27 11.32 -6.80
N ARG A 33 -7.07 12.39 -6.75
CA ARG A 33 -7.96 12.77 -7.85
C ARG A 33 -7.21 13.11 -9.13
N ASP A 34 -5.94 13.49 -9.01
CA ASP A 34 -5.05 13.76 -10.14
C ASP A 34 -4.35 12.50 -10.68
N TYR A 35 -4.66 11.30 -10.20
CA TYR A 35 -4.12 10.06 -10.76
C TYR A 35 -4.51 9.93 -12.25
N PRO A 36 -3.58 9.58 -13.18
CA PRO A 36 -2.23 9.06 -12.95
C PRO A 36 -1.10 10.10 -12.90
N MET A 37 -1.39 11.41 -12.87
CA MET A 37 -0.34 12.45 -12.80
C MET A 37 0.38 12.48 -11.45
N LYS A 38 -0.26 11.99 -10.38
CA LYS A 38 0.35 11.77 -9.07
C LYS A 38 0.42 10.28 -8.74
N PRO A 39 1.46 9.83 -8.02
CA PRO A 39 1.61 8.44 -7.60
C PRO A 39 0.55 8.04 -6.56
N PRO A 40 0.27 6.73 -6.43
CA PRO A 40 -0.61 6.21 -5.40
C PRO A 40 0.04 6.24 -4.02
N ARG A 41 -0.78 6.30 -2.97
CA ARG A 41 -0.37 6.05 -1.58
C ARG A 41 -0.68 4.61 -1.22
N VAL A 42 0.35 3.82 -0.94
CA VAL A 42 0.20 2.41 -0.55
C VAL A 42 0.57 2.23 0.92
N ILE A 43 -0.34 1.65 1.71
CA ILE A 43 -0.17 1.48 3.16
C ILE A 43 -0.61 0.08 3.62
N PHE A 44 -0.07 -0.37 4.75
CA PHE A 44 -0.59 -1.52 5.49
C PHE A 44 -1.42 -1.10 6.70
N LEU A 45 -2.42 -1.93 7.02
CA LEU A 45 -3.31 -1.80 8.17
C LEU A 45 -3.16 -2.94 9.18
N THR A 46 -2.49 -4.03 8.79
CA THR A 46 -2.19 -5.16 9.68
C THR A 46 -0.77 -5.04 10.25
N GLN A 47 -0.63 -5.19 11.57
CA GLN A 47 0.69 -5.23 12.20
C GLN A 47 1.48 -6.43 11.69
N SER A 48 2.66 -6.17 11.12
CA SER A 48 3.55 -7.19 10.56
C SER A 48 4.93 -7.23 11.24
N GLY A 49 5.24 -6.24 12.08
CA GLY A 49 6.59 -6.01 12.61
C GLY A 49 7.59 -5.46 11.58
N ARG A 50 7.19 -5.32 10.31
CA ARG A 50 8.05 -4.83 9.21
C ARG A 50 7.73 -3.42 8.76
N PHE A 51 6.44 -3.08 8.73
CA PHE A 51 5.94 -1.79 8.26
C PHE A 51 5.16 -1.09 9.36
N GLU A 52 5.33 0.23 9.44
CA GLU A 52 4.49 1.09 10.28
C GLU A 52 3.09 1.20 9.65
N LEU A 53 2.07 1.14 10.50
CA LEU A 53 0.69 1.18 10.04
C LEU A 53 0.33 2.56 9.51
N GLY A 54 -0.41 2.57 8.40
CA GLY A 54 -0.88 3.83 7.82
C GLY A 54 0.24 4.71 7.26
N THR A 55 1.50 4.28 7.28
CA THR A 55 2.63 5.01 6.69
C THR A 55 2.83 4.60 5.23
N PRO A 56 2.98 5.55 4.29
CA PRO A 56 3.27 5.24 2.89
C PRO A 56 4.54 4.40 2.76
N LEU A 57 4.45 3.30 2.00
CA LEU A 57 5.61 2.46 1.72
C LEU A 57 6.69 3.24 0.96
N CYS A 58 7.96 3.05 1.32
CA CYS A 58 9.11 3.59 0.60
C CYS A 58 9.37 2.74 -0.65
N LEU A 59 8.76 3.12 -1.78
CA LEU A 59 8.89 2.49 -3.09
C LEU A 59 8.87 3.55 -4.20
N SER A 60 9.57 3.31 -5.31
CA SER A 60 9.63 4.23 -6.47
C SER A 60 8.29 4.47 -7.17
N ILE A 61 7.29 3.63 -6.90
CA ILE A 61 5.94 3.69 -7.50
C ILE A 61 4.88 4.26 -6.54
N THR A 62 5.30 4.96 -5.49
CA THR A 62 4.39 5.44 -4.43
C THR A 62 4.65 6.90 -4.10
N SER A 63 3.70 7.54 -3.44
CA SER A 63 3.79 8.94 -2.99
C SER A 63 4.93 9.22 -2.03
N HIS A 64 5.62 8.20 -1.49
CA HIS A 64 6.82 8.39 -0.67
C HIS A 64 8.01 8.87 -1.52
N HIS A 65 8.10 8.43 -2.78
CA HIS A 65 9.12 8.84 -3.76
C HIS A 65 8.43 9.41 -5.01
N ALA A 66 7.71 10.52 -4.83
CA ALA A 66 6.98 11.16 -5.93
C ALA A 66 7.89 11.60 -7.09
N GLU A 67 9.17 11.85 -6.81
CA GLU A 67 10.20 12.16 -7.79
C GLU A 67 10.52 11.00 -8.76
N CYS A 68 10.15 9.77 -8.41
CA CYS A 68 10.37 8.58 -9.24
C CYS A 68 9.13 8.17 -10.06
N TRP A 69 8.01 8.88 -9.91
CA TRP A 69 6.76 8.58 -10.60
C TRP A 69 6.81 9.00 -12.08
N GLN A 70 6.27 8.16 -12.97
CA GLN A 70 6.25 8.36 -14.42
C GLN A 70 4.87 8.10 -15.02
#